data_AF-A0A9E5RD67-F1
#
_entry.id   AF-A0A9E5RD67-F1
#
_cell.length_a   1.000
_cell.length_b   1.000
_cell.length_c   1.000
_cell.angle_alpha   90.00
_cell.angle_beta   90.00
_cell.angle_gamma   90.00
#
_symmetry.space_group_name_H-M   'P 1'
#
loop_
_entity.id
_entity.type
_entity.pdbx_description
1 polymer ?
#
loop_
_entity_poly.entity_id
_entity_poly.type
_entity_poly.pdbx_seq_one_letter_code
_entity_poly.pdbx_strand_id
1 'polypeptide(L)'
;MNLEKVDVAHRTDSWQKLFNTLKKHQPELQKILRARIPCTKGGSTRLQVIDTAQLVAPLSEVAKDWQPKADISEVSADPPFNAISEARNAVDTLLAQAVREERDRQLAFYQKVVQELGEDFSKQDIIRSLEQAMAQAKDAGVFRSPNSANLEAAINDFRKVPLKTYLKSMRDIQGEDDIGVLLSQLSTIPPKPVEVLSNFFKQTTDFMERSLIAANTDINNLRATGSGDLESTYSSVENSLQELQNLANEIKGETQC
;
A
#
# COMPACT_ATOMS: atom_id res chain seq x y z
N MET A 1 -26.97 -5.33 -0.26
CA MET A 1 -25.68 -4.69 -0.59
C MET A 1 -25.81 -4.04 -1.96
N ASN A 2 -25.59 -2.73 -2.09
CA ASN A 2 -25.64 -2.07 -3.41
C ASN A 2 -24.23 -2.15 -4.04
N LEU A 3 -24.08 -2.95 -5.11
CA LEU A 3 -22.81 -3.11 -5.84
C LEU A 3 -22.38 -1.81 -6.55
N GLU A 4 -23.25 -0.80 -6.66
CA GLU A 4 -22.90 0.52 -7.17
C GLU A 4 -21.93 1.28 -6.26
N LYS A 5 -21.94 0.99 -4.95
CA LYS A 5 -21.12 1.70 -3.96
C LYS A 5 -19.75 1.05 -3.72
N VAL A 6 -19.46 -0.07 -4.38
CA VAL A 6 -18.19 -0.77 -4.22
C VAL A 6 -17.21 -0.22 -5.24
N ASP A 7 -16.20 0.50 -4.76
CA ASP A 7 -15.06 0.90 -5.56
C ASP A 7 -14.07 -0.25 -5.70
N VAL A 8 -13.75 -0.60 -6.96
CA VAL A 8 -12.80 -1.66 -7.33
C VAL A 8 -11.62 -1.13 -8.14
N ALA A 9 -11.51 0.19 -8.33
CA ALA A 9 -10.47 0.78 -9.19
C ALA A 9 -9.04 0.49 -8.72
N HIS A 10 -8.86 0.19 -7.44
CA HIS A 10 -7.57 -0.14 -6.82
C HIS A 10 -7.24 -1.65 -6.83
N ARG A 11 -8.12 -2.50 -7.37
CA ARG A 11 -7.94 -3.96 -7.47
C ARG A 11 -7.27 -4.35 -8.78
N THR A 12 -6.83 -5.59 -8.90
CA THR A 12 -6.21 -6.11 -10.13
C THR A 12 -7.18 -6.17 -11.31
N ASP A 13 -6.65 -6.16 -12.54
CA ASP A 13 -7.45 -6.10 -13.76
C ASP A 13 -8.42 -7.27 -13.88
N SER A 14 -7.99 -8.48 -13.55
CA SER A 14 -8.87 -9.67 -13.58
C SER A 14 -9.99 -9.57 -12.56
N TRP A 15 -9.71 -8.99 -11.38
CA TRP A 15 -10.72 -8.71 -10.36
C TRP A 15 -11.73 -7.68 -10.84
N GLN A 16 -11.27 -6.58 -11.44
CA GLN A 16 -12.13 -5.54 -11.99
C GLN A 16 -13.02 -6.10 -13.10
N LYS A 17 -12.48 -6.90 -14.02
CA LYS A 17 -13.23 -7.54 -15.10
C LYS A 17 -14.30 -8.49 -14.56
N LEU A 18 -13.94 -9.34 -13.59
CA LEU A 18 -14.88 -10.24 -12.93
C LEU A 18 -16.02 -9.45 -12.25
N PHE A 19 -15.66 -8.46 -11.43
CA PHE A 19 -16.63 -7.66 -10.69
C PHE A 19 -17.58 -6.88 -11.62
N ASN A 20 -17.04 -6.24 -12.66
CA ASN A 20 -17.83 -5.47 -13.61
C ASN A 20 -18.77 -6.35 -14.43
N THR A 21 -18.33 -7.56 -14.81
CA THR A 21 -19.18 -8.53 -15.50
C THR A 21 -20.33 -8.98 -14.61
N LEU A 22 -20.04 -9.37 -13.36
CA LEU A 22 -21.07 -9.76 -12.40
C LEU A 22 -22.04 -8.62 -12.11
N LYS A 23 -21.54 -7.39 -11.97
CA LYS A 23 -22.35 -6.17 -11.77
C LYS A 23 -23.26 -5.88 -12.96
N LYS A 24 -22.76 -6.04 -14.19
CA LYS A 24 -23.54 -5.85 -15.43
C LYS A 24 -24.73 -6.81 -15.50
N HIS A 25 -24.54 -8.08 -15.14
CA HIS A 25 -25.59 -9.10 -15.23
C HIS A 25 -26.48 -9.19 -13.98
N GLN A 26 -26.11 -8.55 -12.88
CA GLN A 26 -26.85 -8.59 -11.62
C GLN A 26 -28.36 -8.30 -11.75
N PRO A 27 -28.81 -7.26 -12.48
CA PRO A 27 -30.25 -6.94 -12.56
C PRO A 27 -31.07 -8.06 -13.20
N GLU A 28 -30.56 -8.65 -14.30
CA GLU A 28 -31.24 -9.75 -15.00
C GLU A 28 -31.19 -11.04 -14.17
N LEU A 29 -30.07 -11.35 -13.52
CA LEU A 29 -29.99 -12.48 -12.60
C LEU A 29 -30.99 -12.37 -11.45
N GLN A 30 -31.16 -11.18 -10.87
CA GLN A 30 -32.17 -10.93 -9.84
C GLN A 30 -33.60 -11.14 -10.37
N LYS A 31 -33.86 -10.73 -11.60
CA LYS A 31 -35.18 -10.91 -12.24
C LYS A 31 -35.49 -12.39 -12.46
N ILE A 32 -34.54 -13.17 -12.97
CA ILE A 32 -34.70 -14.63 -13.14
C ILE A 32 -34.93 -15.31 -11.80
N LEU A 33 -34.13 -14.94 -10.80
CA LEU A 33 -34.21 -15.50 -9.45
C LEU A 33 -35.59 -15.20 -8.80
N ARG A 34 -36.07 -13.96 -8.90
CA ARG A 34 -37.40 -13.57 -8.43
C ARG A 34 -38.54 -14.24 -9.19
N ALA A 35 -38.34 -14.66 -10.43
CA ALA A 35 -39.37 -15.37 -11.19
C ALA A 35 -39.48 -16.85 -10.79
N ARG A 36 -38.41 -17.47 -10.26
CA ARG A 36 -38.34 -18.92 -10.02
C ARG A 36 -38.44 -19.36 -8.56
N ILE A 37 -38.10 -18.49 -7.60
CA ILE A 37 -38.11 -18.81 -6.16
C ILE A 37 -39.45 -18.65 -5.44
N PRO A 38 -40.40 -17.79 -5.87
CA PRO A 38 -41.65 -17.65 -5.16
C PRO A 38 -42.44 -18.94 -5.01
N CYS A 39 -42.77 -19.30 -3.77
CA CYS A 39 -43.87 -20.21 -3.49
C CYS A 39 -45.16 -19.40 -3.26
N THR A 40 -46.22 -19.76 -3.98
CA THR A 40 -47.56 -19.20 -3.72
C THR A 40 -48.19 -19.93 -2.55
N LYS A 41 -48.41 -19.22 -1.44
CA LYS A 41 -49.20 -19.77 -0.33
C LYS A 41 -50.69 -19.63 -0.67
N GLY A 42 -51.35 -20.74 -0.99
CA GLY A 42 -52.82 -20.80 -1.13
C GLY A 42 -53.41 -20.29 -2.45
N GLY A 43 -52.71 -20.43 -3.57
CA GLY A 43 -53.25 -20.16 -4.92
C GLY A 43 -53.40 -18.69 -5.32
N SER A 44 -53.11 -17.74 -4.42
CA SER A 44 -53.09 -16.31 -4.72
C SER A 44 -51.74 -15.90 -5.33
N THR A 45 -51.77 -15.30 -6.52
CA THR A 45 -50.59 -14.72 -7.19
C THR A 45 -50.08 -13.42 -6.56
N ARG A 46 -50.84 -12.84 -5.60
CA ARG A 46 -50.51 -11.54 -4.98
C ARG A 46 -49.51 -11.66 -3.82
N LEU A 47 -49.37 -12.83 -3.20
CA LEU A 47 -48.45 -13.07 -2.09
C LEU A 47 -47.43 -14.13 -2.49
N GLN A 48 -46.29 -13.65 -2.98
CA GLN A 48 -45.11 -14.46 -3.29
C GLN A 48 -44.22 -14.52 -2.05
N VAL A 49 -44.10 -15.70 -1.45
CA VAL A 49 -43.15 -15.94 -0.35
C VAL A 49 -41.89 -16.53 -0.94
N ILE A 50 -40.74 -15.93 -0.65
CA ILE A 50 -39.43 -16.47 -1.06
C ILE A 50 -39.16 -17.73 -0.25
N ASP A 51 -39.06 -18.88 -0.92
CA ASP A 51 -38.61 -20.11 -0.27
C ASP A 51 -37.11 -20.03 -0.02
N THR A 52 -36.73 -19.70 1.21
CA THR A 52 -35.34 -19.57 1.62
C THR A 52 -34.58 -20.90 1.55
N ALA A 53 -35.25 -22.05 1.64
CA ALA A 53 -34.57 -23.35 1.57
C ALA A 53 -33.93 -23.57 0.18
N GLN A 54 -34.58 -23.08 -0.87
CA GLN A 54 -34.06 -23.13 -2.25
C GLN A 54 -32.85 -22.23 -2.49
N LEU A 55 -32.56 -21.30 -1.56
CA LEU A 55 -31.38 -20.44 -1.61
C LEU A 55 -30.27 -20.90 -0.68
N VAL A 56 -30.63 -21.25 0.55
CA VAL A 56 -29.65 -21.53 1.62
C VAL A 56 -28.82 -22.76 1.29
N ALA A 57 -29.44 -23.86 0.82
CA ALA A 57 -28.70 -25.07 0.51
C ALA A 57 -27.67 -24.86 -0.63
N PRO A 58 -28.05 -24.35 -1.82
CA PRO A 58 -27.07 -24.07 -2.88
C PRO A 58 -25.97 -23.08 -2.47
N LEU A 59 -26.32 -22.02 -1.73
CA LEU A 59 -25.34 -21.05 -1.24
C LEU A 59 -24.35 -21.69 -0.25
N SER A 60 -24.82 -22.58 0.63
CA SER A 60 -23.96 -23.30 1.56
C SER A 60 -23.00 -24.26 0.86
N GLU A 61 -23.38 -24.83 -0.28
CA GLU A 61 -22.53 -25.70 -1.07
C GLU A 61 -21.44 -24.94 -1.82
N VAL A 62 -21.79 -23.77 -2.38
CA VAL A 62 -20.84 -22.87 -3.04
C VAL A 62 -19.90 -22.23 -2.02
N ALA A 63 -20.36 -21.91 -0.81
CA ALA A 63 -19.51 -21.31 0.21
C ALA A 63 -18.36 -22.22 0.70
N LYS A 64 -18.40 -23.53 0.40
CA LYS A 64 -17.35 -24.48 0.81
C LYS A 64 -16.07 -24.34 -0.01
N ASP A 65 -16.20 -24.15 -1.31
CA ASP A 65 -15.07 -24.12 -2.27
C ASP A 65 -15.07 -22.87 -3.15
N TRP A 66 -16.08 -21.99 -2.98
CA TRP A 66 -16.32 -20.80 -3.78
C TRP A 66 -16.41 -21.08 -5.29
N GLN A 67 -16.75 -22.32 -5.65
CA GLN A 67 -16.93 -22.74 -7.02
C GLN A 67 -18.39 -23.12 -7.25
N PRO A 68 -19.02 -22.61 -8.32
CA PRO A 68 -20.38 -23.02 -8.60
C PRO A 68 -20.39 -24.48 -9.12
N LYS A 69 -21.31 -25.30 -8.62
CA LYS A 69 -21.31 -26.77 -8.85
C LYS A 69 -22.30 -27.24 -9.89
N ALA A 70 -23.28 -26.40 -10.22
CA ALA A 70 -24.28 -26.71 -11.22
C ALA A 70 -23.64 -26.68 -12.62
N ASP A 71 -23.87 -27.75 -13.38
CA ASP A 71 -23.61 -27.75 -14.81
C ASP A 71 -24.61 -26.79 -15.48
N ILE A 72 -24.10 -25.92 -16.34
CA ILE A 72 -24.89 -24.95 -17.10
C ILE A 72 -24.85 -25.20 -18.60
N SER A 73 -24.27 -26.33 -19.03
CA SER A 73 -24.10 -26.67 -20.46
C SER A 73 -25.43 -26.71 -21.23
N GLU A 74 -26.54 -26.95 -20.52
CA GLU A 74 -27.90 -26.98 -21.08
C GLU A 74 -28.68 -25.66 -20.93
N VAL A 75 -28.10 -24.64 -20.31
CA VAL A 75 -28.77 -23.34 -20.13
C VAL A 75 -28.79 -22.62 -21.48
N SER A 76 -30.00 -22.32 -21.98
CA SER A 76 -30.17 -21.65 -23.27
C SER A 76 -29.34 -20.37 -23.37
N ALA A 77 -28.69 -20.19 -24.52
CA ALA A 77 -28.02 -18.96 -24.91
C ALA A 77 -28.99 -17.80 -25.21
N ASP A 78 -30.30 -18.06 -25.16
CA ASP A 78 -31.33 -17.05 -25.39
C ASP A 78 -31.56 -16.16 -24.15
N PRO A 79 -31.89 -14.87 -24.35
CA PRO A 79 -32.32 -14.00 -23.27
C PRO A 79 -33.58 -14.55 -22.56
N PRO A 80 -33.68 -14.49 -21.22
CA PRO A 80 -32.73 -13.87 -20.27
C PRO A 80 -31.65 -14.82 -19.74
N PHE A 81 -31.64 -16.10 -20.15
CA PHE A 81 -30.78 -17.13 -19.58
C PHE A 81 -29.30 -17.00 -19.97
N ASN A 82 -29.01 -16.27 -21.05
CA ASN A 82 -27.65 -15.85 -21.41
C ASN A 82 -26.93 -15.09 -20.29
N ALA A 83 -27.65 -14.35 -19.44
CA ALA A 83 -27.05 -13.66 -18.30
C ALA A 83 -26.45 -14.64 -17.27
N ILE A 84 -27.02 -15.85 -17.16
CA ILE A 84 -26.50 -16.91 -16.29
C ILE A 84 -25.22 -17.49 -16.88
N SER A 85 -25.22 -17.81 -18.17
CA SER A 85 -24.04 -18.39 -18.83
C SER A 85 -22.87 -17.40 -18.89
N GLU A 86 -23.12 -16.12 -19.21
CA GLU A 86 -22.10 -15.07 -19.22
C GLU A 86 -21.50 -14.83 -17.82
N ALA A 87 -22.34 -14.74 -16.79
CA ALA A 87 -21.86 -14.57 -15.42
C ALA A 87 -21.08 -15.79 -14.92
N ARG A 88 -21.54 -17.00 -15.25
CA ARG A 88 -20.88 -18.25 -14.87
C ARG A 88 -19.54 -18.41 -15.56
N ASN A 89 -19.47 -18.16 -16.87
CA ASN A 89 -18.23 -18.19 -17.63
C ASN A 89 -17.20 -17.21 -17.06
N ALA A 90 -17.62 -16.00 -16.66
CA ALA A 90 -16.74 -15.04 -16.02
C ALA A 90 -16.17 -15.57 -14.69
N VAL A 91 -16.99 -16.24 -13.87
CA VAL A 91 -16.52 -16.87 -12.62
C VAL A 91 -15.51 -17.98 -12.91
N ASP A 92 -15.84 -18.91 -13.81
CA ASP A 92 -14.97 -20.07 -14.08
C ASP A 92 -13.63 -19.66 -14.70
N THR A 93 -13.62 -18.62 -15.53
CA THR A 93 -12.41 -18.15 -16.22
C THR A 93 -11.59 -17.17 -15.39
N LEU A 94 -12.23 -16.23 -14.69
CA LEU A 94 -11.53 -15.10 -14.06
C LEU A 94 -11.34 -15.25 -12.55
N LEU A 95 -12.15 -16.03 -11.84
CA LEU A 95 -12.10 -16.06 -10.36
C LEU A 95 -10.75 -16.52 -9.84
N ALA A 96 -10.25 -17.66 -10.33
CA ALA A 96 -8.96 -18.21 -9.90
C ALA A 96 -7.81 -17.24 -10.18
N GLN A 97 -7.82 -16.63 -11.37
CA GLN A 97 -6.80 -15.65 -11.77
C GLN A 97 -6.89 -14.38 -10.92
N ALA A 98 -8.09 -13.83 -10.72
CA ALA A 98 -8.31 -12.62 -9.94
C ALA A 98 -7.85 -12.80 -8.49
N VAL A 99 -8.14 -13.94 -7.86
CA VAL A 99 -7.71 -14.25 -6.49
C VAL A 99 -6.19 -14.34 -6.39
N ARG A 100 -5.52 -15.00 -7.34
CA ARG A 100 -4.05 -15.10 -7.35
C ARG A 100 -3.38 -13.75 -7.58
N GLU A 101 -3.84 -12.99 -8.57
CA GLU A 101 -3.28 -11.65 -8.83
C GLU A 101 -3.45 -10.73 -7.63
N GLU A 102 -4.61 -10.79 -6.95
CA GLU A 102 -4.85 -9.98 -5.76
C GLU A 102 -4.00 -10.44 -4.57
N ARG A 103 -3.79 -11.76 -4.39
CA ARG A 103 -2.81 -12.30 -3.44
C ARG A 103 -1.43 -11.73 -3.72
N ASP A 104 -0.95 -11.84 -4.95
CA ASP A 104 0.40 -11.41 -5.33
C ASP A 104 0.60 -9.91 -5.13
N ARG A 105 -0.41 -9.10 -5.49
CA ARG A 105 -0.41 -7.65 -5.23
C ARG A 105 -0.27 -7.32 -3.74
N GLN A 106 -1.03 -8.01 -2.90
CA GLN A 106 -1.00 -7.79 -1.45
C GLN A 106 0.32 -8.29 -0.83
N LEU A 107 0.83 -9.44 -1.28
CA LEU A 107 2.09 -10.00 -0.82
C LEU A 107 3.29 -9.16 -1.26
N ALA A 108 3.30 -8.62 -2.49
CA ALA A 108 4.34 -7.71 -2.94
C ALA A 108 4.39 -6.44 -2.07
N PHE A 109 3.23 -5.92 -1.69
CA PHE A 109 3.16 -4.78 -0.77
C PHE A 109 3.62 -5.15 0.65
N TYR A 110 3.20 -6.30 1.16
CA TYR A 110 3.65 -6.83 2.45
C TYR A 110 5.17 -7.00 2.51
N GLN A 111 5.78 -7.58 1.47
CA GLN A 111 7.23 -7.73 1.36
C GLN A 111 7.95 -6.37 1.42
N LYS A 112 7.42 -5.36 0.73
CA LYS A 112 7.95 -3.99 0.83
C LYS A 112 7.87 -3.46 2.26
N VAL A 113 6.77 -3.67 2.97
CA VAL A 113 6.62 -3.25 4.37
C VAL A 113 7.65 -3.95 5.26
N VAL A 114 7.83 -5.26 5.10
CA VAL A 114 8.80 -6.05 5.88
C VAL A 114 10.24 -5.62 5.56
N GLN A 115 10.54 -5.29 4.29
CA GLN A 115 11.85 -4.80 3.89
C GLN A 115 12.18 -3.43 4.50
N GLU A 116 11.22 -2.51 4.51
CA GLU A 116 11.44 -1.13 4.97
C GLU A 116 11.38 -1.00 6.49
N LEU A 117 10.50 -1.75 7.17
CA LEU A 117 10.26 -1.60 8.60
C LEU A 117 10.79 -2.77 9.44
N GLY A 118 11.04 -3.93 8.83
CA GLY A 118 11.30 -5.19 9.52
C GLY A 118 10.02 -5.98 9.82
N GLU A 119 10.17 -7.24 10.23
CA GLU A 119 9.03 -8.14 10.48
C GLU A 119 8.31 -7.82 11.80
N ASP A 120 9.07 -7.41 12.82
CA ASP A 120 8.57 -7.13 14.18
C ASP A 120 8.81 -5.66 14.58
N PHE A 121 8.35 -4.73 13.75
CA PHE A 121 8.54 -3.31 14.02
C PHE A 121 7.58 -2.75 15.07
N SER A 122 8.08 -1.79 15.86
CA SER A 122 7.27 -1.01 16.77
C SER A 122 6.79 0.28 16.10
N LYS A 123 5.48 0.36 15.88
CA LYS A 123 4.85 1.55 15.28
C LYS A 123 5.14 2.84 16.04
N GLN A 124 5.18 2.76 17.36
CA GLN A 124 5.47 3.92 18.22
C GLN A 124 6.92 4.37 18.06
N ASP A 125 7.86 3.44 17.96
CA ASP A 125 9.28 3.77 17.84
C ASP A 125 9.61 4.37 16.48
N ILE A 126 8.99 3.88 15.40
CA ILE A 126 9.10 4.49 14.07
C ILE A 126 8.60 5.94 14.10
N ILE A 127 7.40 6.16 14.63
CA ILE A 127 6.80 7.50 14.71
C ILE A 127 7.68 8.43 15.53
N ARG A 128 8.15 7.98 16.70
CA ARG A 128 9.03 8.76 17.58
C ARG A 128 10.34 9.12 16.90
N SER A 129 10.95 8.16 16.21
CA SER A 129 12.21 8.39 15.48
C SER A 129 12.03 9.39 14.35
N LEU A 130 10.91 9.30 13.63
CA LEU A 130 10.57 10.24 12.56
C LEU A 130 10.28 11.64 13.10
N GLU A 131 9.50 11.78 14.17
CA GLU A 131 9.22 13.06 14.82
C GLU A 131 10.52 13.71 15.33
N GLN A 132 11.45 12.91 15.89
CA GLN A 132 12.77 13.38 16.29
C GLN A 132 13.61 13.82 15.10
N ALA A 133 13.65 13.05 14.01
CA ALA A 133 14.37 13.43 12.79
C ALA A 133 13.80 14.72 12.17
N MET A 134 12.48 14.89 12.18
CA MET A 134 11.84 16.13 11.75
C MET A 134 12.22 17.33 12.62
N ALA A 135 12.26 17.16 13.94
CA ALA A 135 12.69 18.22 14.86
C ALA A 135 14.16 18.61 14.62
N GLN A 136 15.07 17.62 14.54
CA GLN A 136 16.49 17.85 14.26
C GLN A 136 16.72 18.53 12.91
N ALA A 137 16.00 18.11 11.87
CA ALA A 137 16.08 18.75 10.56
C ALA A 137 15.59 20.20 10.59
N LYS A 138 14.57 20.52 11.41
CA LYS A 138 14.08 21.89 11.61
C LYS A 138 15.11 22.73 12.36
N ASP A 139 15.66 22.20 13.44
CA ASP A 139 16.67 22.88 14.27
C ASP A 139 17.95 23.20 13.47
N ALA A 140 18.33 22.29 12.56
CA ALA A 140 19.47 22.48 11.66
C ALA A 140 19.15 23.32 10.41
N GLY A 141 17.89 23.77 10.20
CA GLY A 141 17.48 24.56 9.03
C GLY A 141 17.43 23.78 7.70
N VAL A 142 17.73 22.47 7.73
CA VAL A 142 17.77 21.58 6.56
C VAL A 142 16.43 20.90 6.26
N PHE A 143 15.40 21.14 7.08
CA PHE A 143 14.07 20.59 6.85
C PHE A 143 13.55 21.00 5.48
N ARG A 144 13.29 20.02 4.61
CA ARG A 144 12.67 20.22 3.30
C ARG A 144 11.54 19.23 3.14
N SER A 145 10.31 19.71 3.25
CA SER A 145 9.13 18.98 2.82
C SER A 145 8.27 19.91 1.96
N PRO A 146 7.83 19.48 0.77
CA PRO A 146 6.96 20.29 -0.08
C PRO A 146 5.60 20.55 0.59
N ASN A 147 5.19 19.71 1.55
CA ASN A 147 4.00 19.94 2.34
C ASN A 147 4.12 19.26 3.72
N SER A 148 4.52 20.03 4.74
CA SER A 148 4.66 19.54 6.12
C SER A 148 3.34 19.02 6.70
N ALA A 149 2.21 19.65 6.35
CA ALA A 149 0.90 19.23 6.81
C ALA A 149 0.52 17.84 6.26
N ASN A 150 0.91 17.51 5.03
CA ASN A 150 0.68 16.18 4.46
C ASN A 150 1.51 15.10 5.15
N LEU A 151 2.76 15.41 5.51
CA LEU A 151 3.60 14.48 6.28
C LEU A 151 3.02 14.23 7.67
N GLU A 152 2.61 15.28 8.38
CA GLU A 152 1.96 15.15 9.70
C GLU A 152 0.64 14.39 9.63
N ALA A 153 -0.16 14.61 8.58
CA ALA A 153 -1.37 13.84 8.32
C ALA A 153 -1.06 12.35 8.09
N ALA A 154 -0.06 12.03 7.25
CA ALA A 154 0.35 10.66 6.98
C ALA A 154 0.85 9.93 8.24
N ILE A 155 1.61 10.62 9.10
CA ILE A 155 2.04 10.09 10.41
C ILE A 155 0.83 9.80 11.30
N ASN A 156 -0.13 10.71 11.35
CA ASN A 156 -1.35 10.55 12.16
C ASN A 156 -2.24 9.41 11.66
N ASP A 157 -2.35 9.22 10.35
CA ASP A 157 -3.11 8.11 9.77
C ASP A 157 -2.42 6.76 10.04
N PHE A 158 -1.09 6.70 9.86
CA PHE A 158 -0.29 5.53 10.22
C PHE A 158 -0.46 5.17 11.70
N ARG A 159 -0.48 6.17 12.60
CA ARG A 159 -0.73 5.99 14.04
C ARG A 159 -2.09 5.35 14.32
N LYS A 160 -3.14 5.63 13.53
CA LYS A 160 -4.50 5.13 13.77
C LYS A 160 -4.77 3.76 13.14
N VAL A 161 -4.07 3.40 12.06
CA VAL A 161 -4.35 2.16 11.33
C VAL A 161 -3.98 0.89 12.13
N PRO A 162 -4.86 -0.13 12.15
CA PRO A 162 -4.58 -1.42 12.76
C PRO A 162 -3.70 -2.30 11.85
N LEU A 163 -2.39 -2.06 11.89
CA LEU A 163 -1.41 -2.79 11.05
C LEU A 163 -1.20 -4.25 11.48
N LYS A 164 -1.33 -4.56 12.78
CA LYS A 164 -1.12 -5.92 13.29
C LYS A 164 -2.05 -6.95 12.62
N THR A 165 -3.33 -6.60 12.45
CA THR A 165 -4.30 -7.48 11.79
C THR A 165 -3.93 -7.69 10.33
N TYR A 166 -3.54 -6.62 9.63
CA TYR A 166 -3.10 -6.70 8.24
C TYR A 166 -1.87 -7.62 8.07
N LEU A 167 -0.81 -7.39 8.85
CA LEU A 167 0.42 -8.18 8.77
C LEU A 167 0.17 -9.66 9.11
N LYS A 168 -0.67 -9.94 10.11
CA LYS A 168 -1.07 -11.31 10.44
C LYS A 168 -1.78 -11.98 9.25
N SER A 169 -2.78 -11.31 8.66
CA SER A 169 -3.50 -11.83 7.50
C SER A 169 -2.56 -12.08 6.31
N MET A 170 -1.55 -11.22 6.09
CA MET A 170 -0.57 -11.40 5.03
C MET A 170 0.32 -12.62 5.25
N ARG A 171 0.74 -12.85 6.50
CA ARG A 171 1.51 -14.04 6.88
C ARG A 171 0.70 -15.32 6.67
N ASP A 172 -0.57 -15.31 7.04
CA ASP A 172 -1.48 -16.46 6.86
C ASP A 172 -1.69 -16.76 5.36
N ILE A 173 -1.77 -15.72 4.51
CA ILE A 173 -1.94 -15.84 3.04
C ILE A 173 -0.66 -16.30 2.32
N GLN A 174 0.52 -16.03 2.89
CA GLN A 174 1.80 -16.29 2.22
C GLN A 174 1.98 -17.77 1.84
N GLY A 175 1.50 -18.69 2.68
CA GLY A 175 1.60 -20.14 2.46
C GLY A 175 0.33 -20.83 1.95
N GLU A 176 -0.71 -20.07 1.62
CA GLU A 176 -2.00 -20.63 1.19
C GLU A 176 -2.11 -20.67 -0.34
N ASP A 177 -2.56 -21.81 -0.86
CA ASP A 177 -2.74 -22.04 -2.30
C ASP A 177 -4.19 -22.42 -2.66
N ASP A 178 -5.02 -22.79 -1.68
CA ASP A 178 -6.44 -23.04 -1.90
C ASP A 178 -7.19 -21.73 -2.22
N ILE A 179 -7.83 -21.69 -3.39
CA ILE A 179 -8.52 -20.49 -3.89
C ILE A 179 -9.67 -20.08 -2.96
N GLY A 180 -10.40 -21.05 -2.39
CA GLY A 180 -11.54 -20.78 -1.52
C GLY A 180 -11.10 -20.16 -0.19
N VAL A 181 -10.02 -20.69 0.39
CA VAL A 181 -9.40 -20.13 1.59
C VAL A 181 -8.81 -18.75 1.29
N LEU A 182 -8.07 -18.59 0.19
CA LEU A 182 -7.51 -17.31 -0.23
C LEU A 182 -8.59 -16.24 -0.42
N LEU A 183 -9.68 -16.56 -1.12
CA LEU A 183 -10.78 -15.61 -1.35
C LEU A 183 -11.41 -15.16 -0.02
N SER A 184 -11.64 -16.11 0.89
CA SER A 184 -12.16 -15.83 2.23
C SER A 184 -11.20 -14.91 3.00
N GLN A 185 -9.92 -15.24 3.06
CA GLN A 185 -8.90 -14.43 3.75
C GLN A 185 -8.78 -13.03 3.12
N LEU A 186 -8.69 -12.94 1.80
CA LEU A 186 -8.60 -11.66 1.06
C LEU A 186 -9.82 -10.76 1.32
N SER A 187 -11.00 -11.34 1.51
CA SER A 187 -12.23 -10.60 1.82
C SER A 187 -12.22 -9.92 3.19
N THR A 188 -11.42 -10.46 4.13
CA THR A 188 -11.30 -9.91 5.49
C THR A 188 -10.25 -8.82 5.60
N ILE A 189 -9.40 -8.64 4.57
CA ILE A 189 -8.36 -7.62 4.57
C ILE A 189 -9.01 -6.24 4.48
N PRO A 190 -8.78 -5.36 5.47
CA PRO A 190 -9.24 -3.98 5.35
C PRO A 190 -8.49 -3.28 4.21
N PRO A 191 -9.15 -2.44 3.38
CA PRO A 191 -8.49 -1.76 2.26
C PRO A 191 -7.58 -0.61 2.71
N LYS A 192 -7.88 0.00 3.86
CA LYS A 192 -7.19 1.20 4.38
C LYS A 192 -5.68 1.06 4.67
N PRO A 193 -5.16 -0.05 5.22
CA PRO A 193 -3.75 -0.18 5.56
C PRO A 193 -2.80 0.03 4.39
N VAL A 194 -3.12 -0.50 3.20
CA VAL A 194 -2.27 -0.37 2.01
C VAL A 194 -2.15 1.09 1.59
N GLU A 195 -3.27 1.80 1.54
CA GLU A 195 -3.31 3.23 1.19
C GLU A 195 -2.53 4.07 2.20
N VAL A 196 -2.78 3.86 3.50
CA VAL A 196 -2.11 4.61 4.56
C VAL A 196 -0.61 4.34 4.60
N LEU A 197 -0.18 3.08 4.45
CA LEU A 197 1.24 2.72 4.39
C LEU A 197 1.90 3.30 3.13
N SER A 198 1.22 3.26 1.99
CA SER A 198 1.75 3.83 0.73
C SER A 198 1.96 5.33 0.85
N ASN A 199 0.98 6.05 1.40
CA ASN A 199 1.10 7.47 1.63
C ASN A 199 2.18 7.78 2.68
N PHE A 200 2.21 7.03 3.78
CA PHE A 200 3.24 7.16 4.81
C PHE A 200 4.65 7.04 4.22
N PHE A 201 4.94 5.93 3.53
CA PHE A 201 6.26 5.72 2.91
C PHE A 201 6.61 6.83 1.93
N LYS A 202 5.66 7.23 1.07
CA LYS A 202 5.89 8.32 0.11
C LYS A 202 6.28 9.62 0.82
N GLN A 203 5.49 10.07 1.79
CA GLN A 203 5.77 11.32 2.49
C GLN A 203 7.08 11.26 3.29
N THR A 204 7.38 10.12 3.92
CA THR A 204 8.62 9.96 4.71
C THR A 204 9.85 9.92 3.82
N THR A 205 9.81 9.19 2.71
CA THR A 205 10.91 9.13 1.75
C THR A 205 11.16 10.49 1.12
N ASP A 206 10.11 11.18 0.67
CA ASP A 206 10.21 12.53 0.11
C ASP A 206 10.86 13.52 1.10
N PHE A 207 10.48 13.45 2.39
CA PHE A 207 11.08 14.27 3.45
C PHE A 207 12.56 13.95 3.66
N MET A 208 12.90 12.65 3.79
CA MET A 208 14.26 12.21 4.07
C MET A 208 15.21 12.58 2.92
N GLU A 209 14.84 12.27 1.68
CA GLU A 209 15.67 12.55 0.50
C GLU A 209 15.94 14.05 0.35
N ARG A 210 14.90 14.89 0.46
CA ARG A 210 15.06 16.34 0.30
C ARG A 210 15.85 16.97 1.44
N SER A 211 15.64 16.51 2.68
CA SER A 211 16.38 17.03 3.83
C SER A 211 17.84 16.58 3.79
N LEU A 212 18.13 15.36 3.32
CA LEU A 212 19.49 14.89 3.07
C LEU A 212 20.19 15.66 1.96
N ILE A 213 19.51 15.94 0.85
CA ILE A 213 20.06 16.76 -0.24
C ILE A 213 20.41 18.16 0.29
N ALA A 214 19.49 18.80 1.02
CA ALA A 214 19.73 20.12 1.60
C ALA A 214 20.91 20.11 2.58
N ALA A 215 20.95 19.13 3.49
CA ALA A 215 22.06 18.99 4.44
C ALA A 215 23.40 18.79 3.72
N ASN A 216 23.44 17.96 2.67
CA ASN A 216 24.66 17.75 1.89
C ASN A 216 25.07 19.01 1.10
N THR A 217 24.11 19.75 0.55
CA THR A 217 24.36 21.03 -0.11
C THR A 217 24.93 22.05 0.88
N ASP A 218 24.35 22.16 2.07
CA ASP A 218 24.82 23.08 3.11
C ASP A 218 26.22 22.70 3.61
N ILE A 219 26.48 21.40 3.84
CA ILE A 219 27.81 20.88 4.18
C ILE A 219 28.83 21.22 3.07
N ASN A 220 28.47 21.02 1.81
CA ASN A 220 29.36 21.31 0.69
C ASN A 220 29.61 22.81 0.54
N ASN A 221 28.60 23.65 0.74
CA ASN A 221 28.73 25.10 0.73
C ASN A 221 29.63 25.59 1.87
N LEU A 222 29.45 25.06 3.09
CA LEU A 222 30.31 25.37 4.24
C LEU A 222 31.75 24.90 4.01
N ARG A 223 31.96 23.74 3.35
CA ARG A 223 33.30 23.31 2.95
C ARG A 223 33.91 24.24 1.92
N ALA A 224 33.15 24.69 0.92
CA ALA A 224 33.64 25.59 -0.12
C ALA A 224 33.91 27.01 0.39
N THR A 225 33.15 27.50 1.37
CA THR A 225 33.36 28.84 1.98
C THR A 225 34.37 28.81 3.12
N GLY A 226 34.38 27.75 3.94
CA GLY A 226 35.28 27.60 5.08
C GLY A 226 36.71 27.18 4.71
N SER A 227 36.94 26.59 3.53
CA SER A 227 38.29 26.30 3.04
C SER A 227 39.04 27.57 2.59
N GLY A 228 38.38 28.65 2.18
CA GLY A 228 39.06 29.90 1.85
C GLY A 228 39.68 30.62 3.06
N ASP A 229 38.95 30.66 4.18
CA ASP A 229 39.40 31.35 5.40
C ASP A 229 40.37 30.49 6.24
N LEU A 230 40.18 29.17 6.30
CA LEU A 230 41.12 28.28 7.01
C LEU A 230 42.43 28.08 6.25
N GLU A 231 42.42 27.95 4.92
CA GLU A 231 43.65 27.78 4.15
C GLU A 231 44.46 29.09 4.14
N SER A 232 43.80 30.25 4.08
CA SER A 232 44.48 31.54 4.15
C SER A 232 45.07 31.83 5.53
N THR A 233 44.40 31.44 6.62
CA THR A 233 45.00 31.51 7.97
C THR A 233 46.14 30.50 8.13
N TYR A 234 46.03 29.31 7.55
CA TYR A 234 47.12 28.32 7.59
C TYR A 234 48.36 28.82 6.86
N SER A 235 48.22 29.32 5.62
CA SER A 235 49.31 29.94 4.87
C SER A 235 49.87 31.19 5.55
N SER A 236 49.02 32.00 6.20
CA SER A 236 49.49 33.17 6.95
C SER A 236 50.33 32.76 8.16
N VAL A 237 49.92 31.73 8.91
CA VAL A 237 50.67 31.21 10.07
C VAL A 237 51.97 30.56 9.63
N GLU A 238 51.96 29.82 8.52
CA GLU A 238 53.16 29.19 7.95
C GLU A 238 54.17 30.23 7.48
N ASN A 239 53.72 31.30 6.80
CA ASN A 239 54.57 32.43 6.41
C ASN A 239 55.12 33.18 7.64
N SER A 240 54.30 33.44 8.66
CA SER A 240 54.77 34.10 9.89
C SER A 240 55.77 33.24 10.68
N LEU A 241 55.62 31.91 10.67
CA LEU A 241 56.58 31.00 11.29
C LEU A 241 57.90 30.96 10.50
N GLN A 242 57.84 30.98 9.16
CA GLN A 242 59.02 31.05 8.30
C GLN A 242 59.78 32.37 8.49
N GLU A 243 59.07 33.49 8.60
CA GLU A 243 59.64 34.81 8.90
C GLU A 243 60.31 34.83 10.28
N LEU A 244 59.67 34.27 11.31
CA LEU A 244 60.26 34.13 12.64
C LEU A 244 61.50 33.24 12.63
N GLN A 245 61.51 32.17 11.84
CA GLN A 245 62.66 31.29 11.70
C GLN A 245 63.83 31.99 10.98
N ASN A 246 63.55 32.79 9.95
CA ASN A 246 64.55 33.61 9.27
C ASN A 246 65.12 34.70 10.20
N LEU A 247 64.27 35.38 10.98
CA LEU A 247 64.69 36.33 12.01
C LEU A 247 65.53 35.67 13.11
N ALA A 248 65.16 34.46 13.55
CA ALA A 248 65.92 33.70 14.52
C ALA A 248 67.30 33.27 13.99
N ASN A 249 67.41 33.00 12.69
CA ASN A 249 68.68 32.68 12.03
C ASN A 249 69.54 33.93 11.80
N GLU A 250 68.94 35.08 11.48
CA GLU A 250 69.64 36.39 11.42
C GLU A 250 70.19 36.80 12.78
N ILE A 251 69.41 36.65 13.86
CA ILE A 251 69.84 36.98 15.23
C ILE A 251 70.96 36.03 15.72
N LYS A 252 70.98 34.78 15.25
CA LYS A 252 72.05 33.81 15.54
C LYS A 252 73.34 34.06 14.75
N GLY A 253 73.36 35.03 13.84
CA GLY A 253 74.56 35.42 13.10
C GLY A 253 74.94 34.47 11.95
N GLU A 254 73.98 33.69 11.43
CA GLU A 254 74.19 32.90 10.20
C GLU A 254 73.72 33.68 8.98
N THR A 255 74.33 34.83 8.72
CA THR A 255 74.31 35.46 7.39
C THR A 255 75.69 35.28 6.77
N GLN A 256 75.83 34.30 5.88
CA GLN A 256 76.91 34.32 4.90
C GLN A 256 76.53 35.34 3.81
N CYS A 257 77.45 36.28 3.55
CA CYS A 257 77.44 37.12 2.35
C CYS A 257 77.36 36.29 1.06
#